data_AF-A0A1G9A718-F1
#
_entry.id   AF-A0A1G9A718-F1
#
_cell.length_a   1.000
_cell.length_b   1.000
_cell.length_c   1.000
_cell.angle_alpha   90.00
_cell.angle_beta   90.00
_cell.angle_gamma   90.00
#
_symmetry.space_group_name_H-M   'P 1'
#
loop_
_entity.id
_entity.type
_entity.pdbx_description
1 polymer ?
#
loop_
_entity_poly.entity_id
_entity_poly.type
_entity_poly.pdbx_seq_one_letter_code
_entity_poly.pdbx_strand_id
1 'polypeptide(L)' 'MMNGSQLKYRVEVLGDRGGIERYGPFNEQRAREFFEVEESLGGTARIVRLEEDGLRETWRVVTECGDWGGVPRAEAPPSQ' A
#
# COMPACT_ATOMS: atom_id res chain seq x y z
N MET A 1 18.77 -17.83 9.98
CA MET A 1 19.18 -16.60 9.28
C MET A 1 17.94 -15.97 8.68
N MET A 2 17.34 -15.00 9.38
CA MET A 2 16.21 -14.20 8.85
C MET A 2 16.74 -12.80 8.54
N ASN A 3 17.53 -12.69 7.46
CA ASN A 3 17.87 -11.39 6.87
C ASN A 3 16.78 -11.09 5.84
N GLY A 4 15.91 -10.11 6.10
CA GLY A 4 14.86 -9.76 5.15
C GLY A 4 13.80 -8.77 5.61
N SER A 5 13.83 -8.27 6.85
CA SER A 5 12.94 -7.20 7.31
C SER A 5 13.35 -5.83 6.74
N GLN A 6 13.54 -5.74 5.43
CA GLN A 6 13.54 -4.44 4.76
C GLN A 6 12.11 -3.90 4.92
N LEU A 7 12.00 -2.69 5.45
CA LEU A 7 10.73 -2.00 5.64
C LEU A 7 10.17 -1.67 4.24
N LYS A 8 9.49 -2.64 3.62
CA LYS A 8 9.00 -2.56 2.24
C LYS A 8 7.53 -2.18 2.16
N TYR A 9 6.83 -1.95 3.27
CA TYR A 9 5.40 -1.68 3.22
C TYR A 9 5.14 -0.24 3.66
N ARG A 10 4.15 0.40 3.08
CA ARG A 10 3.57 1.63 3.62
C ARG A 10 2.06 1.54 3.50
N VAL A 11 1.33 2.16 4.41
CA VAL A 11 -0.12 2.28 4.33
C VAL A 11 -0.43 3.67 3.81
N GLU A 12 -1.28 3.76 2.80
CA GLU A 12 -1.85 5.02 2.35
C GLU A 12 -3.29 5.09 2.86
N VAL A 13 -3.72 6.24 3.37
CA VAL A 13 -5.08 6.49 3.86
C VAL A 13 -5.67 7.65 3.09
N LEU A 14 -6.86 7.48 2.56
CA LEU A 14 -7.62 8.53 1.90
C LEU A 14 -8.40 9.29 2.98
N GLY A 15 -7.93 10.49 3.28
CA GLY A 15 -8.63 11.38 4.19
C GLY A 15 -9.88 11.97 3.56
N ASP A 16 -10.84 12.36 4.41
CA ASP A 16 -12.15 12.94 4.05
C ASP A 16 -12.09 14.14 3.10
N ARG A 17 -10.95 14.85 3.08
CA ARG A 17 -10.71 16.02 2.22
C ARG A 17 -10.08 15.67 0.86
N GLY A 18 -10.04 14.39 0.50
CA GLY A 18 -9.42 13.88 -0.73
C GLY A 18 -7.88 13.86 -0.70
N GLY A 19 -7.28 14.06 0.46
CA GLY A 19 -5.83 13.97 0.66
C GLY A 19 -5.41 12.52 0.93
N ILE A 20 -4.25 12.11 0.41
CA ILE A 20 -3.67 10.78 0.70
C ILE A 20 -2.56 10.95 1.74
N GLU A 21 -2.80 10.47 2.96
CA GLU A 21 -1.80 10.35 4.00
C GLU A 21 -1.01 9.05 3.81
N ARG A 22 0.31 9.08 4.05
CA ARG A 22 1.20 7.94 3.83
C ARG A 22 1.95 7.62 5.12
N TYR A 23 1.76 6.41 5.62
CA TYR A 23 2.36 5.92 6.86
C TYR A 23 3.36 4.80 6.56
N GLY A 24 4.56 4.91 7.13
CA GLY A 24 5.63 3.94 6.94
C GLY A 24 6.99 4.60 6.80
N PRO A 25 8.04 3.86 6.42
CA PRO A 25 7.99 2.46 5.97
C PRO A 25 7.86 1.46 7.14
N PHE A 26 7.15 0.37 6.89
CA PHE A 26 6.78 -0.70 7.82
C PHE A 26 7.27 -2.06 7.32
N ASN A 27 7.34 -3.03 8.25
CA ASN A 27 7.32 -4.44 7.90
C ASN A 27 5.89 -4.88 7.59
N GLU A 28 5.73 -6.09 7.05
CA GLU A 28 4.40 -6.61 6.66
C GLU A 28 3.41 -6.65 7.83
N GLN A 29 3.84 -7.11 9.00
CA GLN A 29 2.98 -7.24 10.19
C GLN A 29 2.44 -5.87 10.62
N ARG A 30 3.33 -4.88 10.77
CA ARG A 30 2.98 -3.52 11.17
C ARG A 30 2.06 -2.82 10.16
N ALA A 31 2.29 -3.03 8.86
CA ALA A 31 1.43 -2.46 7.82
C ALA A 31 0.02 -3.05 7.87
N ARG A 32 -0.11 -4.36 8.14
CA ARG A 32 -1.41 -5.01 8.32
C ARG A 32 -2.12 -4.52 9.58
N GLU A 33 -1.43 -4.47 10.72
CA GLU A 33 -2.01 -3.94 11.97
C GLU A 33 -2.60 -2.54 11.77
N PHE A 34 -1.88 -1.63 11.10
CA PHE A 34 -2.36 -0.28 10.84
C PHE A 34 -3.55 -0.27 9.88
N PHE A 35 -3.48 -1.04 8.80
CA PHE A 35 -4.58 -1.15 7.83
C PHE A 35 -5.86 -1.71 8.45
N GLU A 36 -5.76 -2.75 9.28
CA GLU A 36 -6.91 -3.34 9.98
C GLU A 36 -7.57 -2.35 10.94
N VAL A 37 -6.79 -1.46 11.58
CA VAL A 37 -7.33 -0.37 12.41
C VAL A 37 -8.13 0.60 11.56
N GLU A 38 -7.59 1.07 10.44
CA GLU A 38 -8.30 2.01 9.56
C GLU A 38 -9.56 1.38 8.96
N GLU A 39 -9.49 0.13 8.50
CA GLU A 39 -10.64 -0.65 8.02
C GLU A 39 -11.74 -0.75 9.09
N SER A 40 -11.37 -1.06 10.34
CA SER A 40 -12.32 -1.19 11.46
C SER A 40 -13.02 0.13 11.80
N LEU A 41 -12.35 1.26 11.57
CA LEU A 41 -12.92 2.60 11.74
C LEU A 41 -13.76 3.05 10.53
N GLY A 42 -13.92 2.21 9.50
CA GLY A 42 -14.61 2.56 8.26
C GLY A 42 -13.79 3.48 7.34
N GLY A 43 -12.48 3.57 7.58
CA GLY A 43 -11.55 4.36 6.79
C GLY A 43 -11.26 3.73 5.43
N THR A 44 -10.82 4.57 4.49
CA THR A 44 -10.38 4.13 3.17
C THR A 44 -8.85 4.05 3.20
N ALA A 45 -8.31 2.82 3.33
CA ALA A 45 -6.88 2.55 3.52
C ALA A 45 -6.36 1.58 2.45
N ARG A 46 -5.07 1.61 2.10
CA ARG A 46 -4.43 0.60 1.25
C ARG A 46 -3.01 0.34 1.67
N ILE A 47 -2.60 -0.92 1.66
CA ILE A 47 -1.21 -1.30 1.86
C ILE A 47 -0.54 -1.31 0.49
N VAL A 48 0.60 -0.65 0.40
CA VAL A 48 1.46 -0.72 -0.78
C VAL A 48 2.84 -1.26 -0.39
N ARG A 49 3.40 -2.09 -1.28
CA ARG A 49 4.68 -2.75 -1.12
C ARG A 49 5.69 -2.15 -2.08
N LEU A 50 6.88 -1.85 -1.58
CA LEU A 50 8.07 -1.46 -2.32
C LEU A 50 8.66 -2.71 -2.96
N GLU A 51 8.57 -2.78 -4.28
CA GLU A 51 9.27 -3.76 -5.08
C GLU A 51 10.60 -3.14 -5.51
N GLU A 52 11.70 -3.86 -5.24
CA GLU A 52 13.04 -3.52 -5.71
C GLU A 52 13.30 -4.34 -6.98
N ASP A 53 12.90 -3.80 -8.14
CA ASP A 53 13.20 -4.42 -9.43
C ASP A 53 14.46 -3.78 -10.00
N GLY A 54 15.62 -4.34 -9.64
CA GLY A 54 16.96 -4.05 -10.18
C GLY A 54 17.48 -2.62 -10.00
N LEU A 55 16.78 -1.62 -10.55
CA LEU A 55 17.14 -0.21 -10.67
C LEU A 55 15.99 0.75 -10.31
N ARG A 56 14.77 0.27 -9.99
CA ARG A 56 13.62 1.14 -9.70
C ARG A 56 12.87 0.71 -8.44
N GLU A 57 12.70 1.69 -7.55
CA GLU A 57 11.82 1.63 -6.39
C GLU A 57 10.38 1.90 -6.85
N THR A 58 9.57 0.84 -7.00
CA THR A 58 8.17 0.99 -7.39
C THR A 58 7.25 0.52 -6.26
N TRP A 59 6.25 1.34 -5.93
CA TRP A 59 5.23 0.98 -4.96
C TRP A 59 4.03 0.34 -5.65
N ARG A 60 3.66 -0.86 -5.20
CA ARG A 60 2.52 -1.60 -5.72
C ARG A 60 1.49 -1.83 -4.64
N VAL A 61 0.22 -1.56 -4.93
CA VAL A 61 -0.89 -1.88 -4.03
C VAL A 61 -0.98 -3.39 -3.87
N VAL A 62 -0.95 -3.86 -2.61
CA VAL A 62 -1.09 -5.28 -2.27
C VAL A 62 -2.46 -5.58 -1.67
N THR A 63 -3.06 -4.63 -0.97
CA THR A 63 -4.44 -4.71 -0.47
C THR A 63 -5.02 -3.32 -0.29
N GLU A 64 -6.33 -3.19 -0.42
CA GLU A 64 -7.07 -1.94 -0.24
C GLU A 64 -8.42 -2.22 0.43
N CYS A 65 -8.93 -1.22 1.16
CA CYS A 65 -10.24 -1.22 1.78
C CYS A 65 -10.88 0.17 1.60
N GLY A 66 -12.22 0.19 1.50
CA GLY A 66 -12.99 1.38 1.18
C GLY A 66 -12.97 1.71 -0.31
N ASP A 67 -13.66 2.78 -0.68
CA ASP A 67 -13.70 3.26 -2.05
C ASP A 67 -12.51 4.17 -2.33
N TRP A 68 -11.42 3.58 -2.83
CA TRP A 68 -10.24 4.33 -3.26
C TRP A 68 -10.43 5.08 -4.58
N GLY A 69 -11.64 5.05 -5.15
CA GLY A 69 -11.95 5.54 -6.49
C GLY A 69 -11.15 4.77 -7.52
N GLY A 70 -11.73 3.70 -8.06
CA GLY A 70 -11.12 2.72 -8.99
C GLY A 70 -10.00 3.29 -9.87
N VAL A 71 -8.80 3.36 -9.32
CA VAL A 71 -7.58 3.51 -10.11
C VAL A 71 -7.35 2.12 -10.67
N PRO A 72 -7.55 1.90 -11.98
CA PRO A 72 -7.20 0.63 -12.57
C PRO A 72 -5.74 0.38 -12.19
N ARG A 73 -5.51 -0.80 -11.58
CA ARG A 73 -4.29 -1.59 -11.72
C ARG A 73 -3.51 -1.03 -12.90
N ALA A 74 -2.40 -0.34 -12.64
CA ALA A 74 -1.50 0.16 -13.67
C ALA A 74 -1.46 -0.88 -14.77
N GLU A 75 -1.97 -0.47 -15.92
CA GLU A 75 -2.21 -1.31 -17.08
C GLU A 75 -0.96 -2.15 -17.27
N ALA A 76 -1.09 -3.48 -17.13
CA ALA A 76 -0.17 -4.34 -17.83
C ALA A 76 -0.24 -3.87 -19.29
N PRO A 77 0.89 -3.54 -19.94
CA PRO A 77 0.85 -3.04 -21.31
C PRO A 77 0.02 -4.02 -22.15
N PRO A 78 -0.81 -3.53 -23.09
CA PRO A 78 -1.55 -4.41 -23.97
C PRO A 78 -0.52 -5.32 -24.65
N SER A 79 -0.64 -6.63 -24.41
CA SER A 79 0.12 -7.60 -25.17
C SER A 79 -0.33 -7.44 -26.62
N GLN A 80 0.55 -6.87 -27.44
CA GLN A 80 0.42 -6.77 -28.89
C GLN A 80 0.40 -8.16 -29.51
#